data_AF-A0A521LIT9-F1
#
_entry.id   AF-A0A521LIT9-F1
#
_cell.length_a   1.000
_cell.length_b   1.000
_cell.length_c   1.000
_cell.angle_alpha   90.00
_cell.angle_beta   90.00
_cell.angle_gamma   90.00
#
_symmetry.space_group_name_H-M   'P 1'
#
loop_
_entity.id
_entity.type
_entity.pdbx_description
1 polymer ?
#
loop_
_entity_poly.entity_id
_entity_poly.type
_entity_poly.pdbx_seq_one_letter_code
_entity_poly.pdbx_strand_id
1 'polypeptide(L)'
;MTENLQATLRLYQGAFRATLRSFIRNWMVALAVVLFAGLMVVATSIAAPLGLLGGFILGAVNALLIGATLGLIEQAVAGARRMVFQDIWGSIGQYFWDVIGLGFVLWVPMMLLEKGMTVNPNGPFLAAAIFLLFFIFLNPAPEVIYQVRHHSPLDVIRESYEFVIENWIEWFLPLAVVVAPLGLSFFFGISGRLGQGAGLDFFQVLVLPFTLLAAWL
;
A
#
# COMPACT_ATOMS: atom_id res chain seq x y z
N MET A 1 13.77 29.98 -8.06
CA MET A 1 14.22 28.58 -8.29
C MET A 1 14.93 27.98 -7.08
N THR A 2 15.91 28.66 -6.48
CA THR A 2 16.62 28.19 -5.28
C THR A 2 15.74 28.07 -4.04
N GLU A 3 14.76 28.96 -3.87
CA GLU A 3 13.83 28.93 -2.72
C GLU A 3 12.92 27.69 -2.72
N ASN A 4 12.33 27.33 -3.86
CA ASN A 4 11.49 26.13 -3.98
C ASN A 4 12.30 24.85 -3.70
N LEU A 5 13.51 24.76 -4.24
CA LEU A 5 14.40 23.62 -3.96
C LEU A 5 14.72 23.51 -2.47
N GLN A 6 15.02 24.63 -1.81
CA GLN A 6 15.29 24.65 -0.37
C GLN A 6 14.04 24.28 0.44
N ALA A 7 12.86 24.71 0.04
CA ALA A 7 11.60 24.35 0.68
C ALA A 7 11.34 22.84 0.58
N THR A 8 11.46 22.25 -0.62
CA THR A 8 11.30 20.80 -0.84
C THR A 8 12.33 19.98 -0.06
N LEU A 9 13.60 20.42 -0.03
CA LEU A 9 14.62 19.75 0.77
C LEU A 9 14.33 19.81 2.26
N ARG A 10 13.83 20.94 2.77
CA ARG A 10 13.41 21.06 4.18
C ARG A 10 12.20 20.17 4.48
N LEU A 11 11.26 20.05 3.54
CA LEU A 11 10.12 19.12 3.64
C LEU A 11 10.62 17.69 3.79
N TYR A 12 11.52 17.22 2.91
CA TYR A 12 12.07 15.86 2.98
C TYR A 12 12.87 15.61 4.26
N GLN A 13 13.69 16.56 4.69
CA GLN A 13 14.43 16.44 5.95
C GLN A 13 13.49 16.38 7.15
N GLY A 14 12.43 17.19 7.14
CA GLY A 14 11.38 17.20 8.16
C GLY A 14 10.66 15.86 8.22
N ALA A 15 10.17 15.38 7.08
CA ALA A 15 9.48 14.11 6.93
C ALA A 15 10.37 12.94 7.39
N PHE A 16 11.62 12.88 6.95
CA PHE A 16 12.55 11.82 7.34
C PHE A 16 12.79 11.79 8.86
N ARG A 17 13.02 12.96 9.49
CA ARG A 17 13.20 13.05 10.95
C ARG A 17 11.93 12.67 11.70
N ALA A 18 10.76 13.06 11.20
CA ALA A 18 9.47 12.69 11.78
C ALA A 18 9.22 11.19 11.70
N THR A 19 9.45 10.58 10.53
CA THR A 19 9.33 9.14 10.30
C THR A 19 10.28 8.37 11.20
N LEU A 20 11.56 8.75 11.29
CA LEU A 20 12.53 8.05 12.14
C LEU A 20 12.16 8.16 13.63
N ARG A 21 11.76 9.34 14.09
CA ARG A 21 11.32 9.55 15.47
C ARG A 21 10.07 8.73 15.78
N SER A 22 9.09 8.72 14.87
CA SER A 22 7.88 7.92 15.05
C SER A 22 8.23 6.43 15.07
N PHE A 23 9.03 5.95 14.13
CA PHE A 23 9.44 4.55 14.03
C PHE A 23 10.14 4.06 15.30
N ILE A 24 11.13 4.81 15.81
CA ILE A 24 11.86 4.44 17.04
C ILE A 24 10.90 4.40 18.25
N ARG A 25 10.02 5.40 18.38
CA ARG A 25 9.03 5.46 19.45
C ARG A 25 8.03 4.31 19.37
N ASN A 26 7.66 3.92 18.15
CA ASN A 26 6.54 3.05 17.82
C ASN A 26 6.98 1.76 17.13
N TRP A 27 8.14 1.20 17.49
CA TRP A 27 8.70 0.00 16.86
C TRP A 27 7.74 -1.21 16.90
N MET A 28 6.81 -1.22 17.85
CA MET A 28 5.75 -2.24 17.95
C MET A 28 4.88 -2.35 16.69
N VAL A 29 4.74 -1.28 15.88
CA VAL A 29 4.05 -1.37 14.57
C VAL A 29 4.77 -2.37 13.68
N ALA A 30 6.09 -2.26 13.58
CA ALA A 30 6.87 -3.15 12.73
C ALA A 30 6.69 -4.61 13.16
N LEU A 31 6.71 -4.87 14.48
CA LEU A 31 6.44 -6.21 15.00
C LEU A 31 5.01 -6.67 14.67
N ALA A 32 4.00 -5.82 14.87
CA ALA A 32 2.60 -6.14 14.58
C ALA A 32 2.40 -6.47 13.09
N VAL A 33 2.97 -5.67 12.19
CA VAL A 33 2.90 -5.91 10.74
C VAL A 33 3.57 -7.22 10.34
N VAL A 34 4.70 -7.59 10.95
CA VAL A 34 5.34 -8.91 10.74
C VAL A 34 4.45 -10.05 11.24
N LEU A 35 3.81 -9.89 12.41
CA LEU A 35 2.86 -10.89 12.93
C LEU A 35 1.63 -11.03 12.02
N PHE A 36 1.10 -9.92 11.52
CA PHE A 36 0.00 -9.92 10.55
C PHE A 36 0.37 -10.64 9.25
N ALA A 37 1.62 -10.51 8.77
CA ALA A 37 2.10 -11.32 7.64
C ALA A 37 2.07 -12.81 7.96
N GLY A 38 2.55 -13.20 9.14
CA GLY A 38 2.47 -14.59 9.61
C GLY A 38 1.03 -15.11 9.63
N LEU A 39 0.08 -14.31 10.13
CA LEU A 39 -1.35 -14.64 10.11
C LEU A 39 -1.87 -14.82 8.68
N MET A 40 -1.45 -13.97 7.74
CA MET A 40 -1.85 -14.09 6.34
C MET A 40 -1.31 -15.36 5.68
N VAL A 41 -0.08 -15.78 6.00
CA VAL A 41 0.48 -17.08 5.53
C VAL A 41 -0.37 -18.23 6.05
N VAL A 42 -0.70 -18.22 7.35
CA VAL A 42 -1.53 -19.27 7.96
C VAL A 42 -2.91 -19.28 7.32
N ALA A 43 -3.57 -18.12 7.19
CA ALA A 43 -4.87 -18.01 6.52
C ALA A 43 -4.82 -18.56 5.10
N THR A 44 -3.77 -18.24 4.33
CA THR A 44 -3.56 -18.75 2.97
C THR A 44 -3.43 -20.26 2.94
N SER A 45 -2.65 -20.86 3.86
CA SER A 45 -2.49 -22.31 3.92
C SER A 45 -3.79 -23.07 4.21
N ILE A 46 -4.70 -22.45 4.98
CA ILE A 46 -5.98 -23.05 5.37
C ILE A 46 -7.06 -22.81 4.31
N ALA A 47 -7.09 -21.61 3.72
CA ALA A 47 -8.15 -21.21 2.81
C ALA A 47 -7.88 -21.58 1.35
N ALA A 48 -6.62 -21.71 0.92
CA ALA A 48 -6.28 -22.07 -0.46
C ALA A 48 -6.98 -23.36 -0.97
N PRO A 49 -7.11 -24.44 -0.18
CA PRO A 49 -7.83 -25.65 -0.59
C PRO A 49 -9.33 -25.45 -0.86
N LEU A 50 -9.94 -24.36 -0.37
CA LEU A 50 -11.38 -24.11 -0.43
C LEU A 50 -11.84 -23.48 -1.77
N GLY A 51 -10.92 -23.28 -2.72
CA GLY A 51 -11.21 -22.70 -4.03
C GLY A 51 -11.80 -21.30 -3.93
N LEU A 52 -12.94 -21.06 -4.59
CA LEU A 52 -13.57 -19.73 -4.63
C LEU A 52 -13.94 -19.20 -3.25
N LEU A 53 -14.46 -20.06 -2.36
CA LEU A 53 -14.77 -19.68 -0.97
C LEU A 53 -13.51 -19.26 -0.22
N GLY A 54 -12.40 -19.95 -0.49
CA GLY A 54 -11.08 -19.59 0.00
C GLY A 54 -10.66 -18.19 -0.42
N GLY A 55 -10.90 -17.83 -1.68
CA GLY A 55 -10.64 -16.47 -2.19
C GLY A 55 -11.39 -15.38 -1.44
N PHE A 56 -12.68 -15.58 -1.14
CA PHE A 56 -13.46 -14.62 -0.34
C PHE A 56 -12.96 -14.50 1.10
N ILE A 57 -12.63 -15.63 1.74
CA ILE A 57 -12.05 -15.64 3.09
C ILE A 57 -10.72 -14.89 3.10
N LEU A 58 -9.85 -15.15 2.13
CA LEU A 58 -8.56 -14.48 2.02
C LEU A 58 -8.69 -12.99 1.72
N GLY A 59 -9.64 -12.60 0.88
CA GLY A 59 -9.95 -11.19 0.64
C GLY A 59 -10.38 -10.47 1.92
N ALA A 60 -11.25 -11.10 2.72
CA ALA A 60 -11.70 -10.54 3.99
C ALA A 60 -10.56 -10.46 5.02
N VAL A 61 -9.75 -11.52 5.18
CA VAL A 61 -8.59 -11.50 6.09
C VAL A 61 -7.58 -10.45 5.66
N ASN A 62 -7.28 -10.36 4.36
CA ASN A 62 -6.39 -9.36 3.80
C ASN A 62 -6.88 -7.93 4.11
N ALA A 63 -8.16 -7.64 3.85
CA ALA A 63 -8.72 -6.33 4.17
C ALA A 63 -8.70 -6.02 5.67
N LEU A 64 -8.90 -7.01 6.52
CA LEU A 64 -8.81 -6.86 7.97
C LEU A 64 -7.39 -6.50 8.42
N LEU A 65 -6.38 -7.20 7.89
CA LEU A 65 -4.97 -6.98 8.25
C LEU A 65 -4.43 -5.66 7.70
N ILE A 66 -4.80 -5.30 6.47
CA ILE A 66 -4.47 -3.99 5.90
C ILE A 66 -5.16 -2.89 6.70
N GLY A 67 -6.45 -3.01 6.96
CA GLY A 67 -7.18 -2.02 7.75
C GLY A 67 -6.59 -1.84 9.15
N ALA A 68 -6.18 -2.93 9.80
CA ALA A 68 -5.46 -2.87 11.07
C ALA A 68 -4.10 -2.19 10.96
N THR A 69 -3.38 -2.42 9.86
CA THR A 69 -2.11 -1.75 9.58
C THR A 69 -2.29 -0.25 9.38
N LEU A 70 -3.31 0.17 8.63
CA LEU A 70 -3.64 1.58 8.46
C LEU A 70 -4.00 2.24 9.80
N GLY A 71 -4.78 1.57 10.65
CA GLY A 71 -5.08 2.06 12.01
C GLY A 71 -3.82 2.22 12.88
N LEU A 72 -2.88 1.28 12.79
CA LEU A 72 -1.60 1.38 13.51
C LEU A 72 -0.71 2.51 12.96
N ILE A 73 -0.69 2.69 11.63
CA ILE A 73 0.06 3.78 10.99
C ILE A 73 -0.54 5.14 11.37
N GLU A 74 -1.87 5.28 11.32
CA GLU A 74 -2.58 6.48 11.76
C GLU A 74 -2.18 6.85 13.19
N GLN A 75 -2.23 5.89 14.12
CA GLN A 75 -1.83 6.12 15.50
C GLN A 75 -0.34 6.43 15.65
N ALA A 76 0.53 5.82 14.85
CA ALA A 76 1.96 6.11 14.86
C ALA A 76 2.26 7.53 14.38
N VAL A 77 1.56 8.00 13.35
CA VAL A 77 1.76 9.29 12.70
C VAL A 77 1.07 10.42 13.47
N ALA A 78 -0.21 10.27 13.81
CA ALA A 78 -1.00 11.27 14.50
C ALA A 78 -0.81 11.25 16.03
N GLY A 79 -0.44 10.11 16.60
CA GLY A 79 -0.32 9.93 18.04
C GLY A 79 0.90 10.65 18.63
N ALA A 80 0.67 11.45 19.68
CA ALA A 80 1.75 12.02 20.49
C ALA A 80 2.36 10.99 21.47
N ARG A 81 1.59 9.96 21.83
CA ARG A 81 2.00 8.94 22.81
C ARG A 81 2.65 7.72 22.17
N ARG A 82 3.38 6.96 22.99
CA ARG A 82 3.89 5.63 22.62
C ARG A 82 2.73 4.63 22.54
N MET A 83 2.78 3.75 21.55
CA MET A 83 1.79 2.68 21.44
C MET A 83 1.97 1.58 22.49
N VAL A 84 0.84 1.00 22.88
CA VAL A 84 0.71 -0.13 23.78
C VAL A 84 -0.03 -1.27 23.08
N PHE A 85 -0.01 -2.48 23.64
CA PHE A 85 -0.65 -3.64 23.02
C PHE A 85 -2.16 -3.48 22.76
N GLN A 86 -2.85 -2.69 23.58
CA GLN A 86 -4.28 -2.41 23.38
C GLN A 86 -4.55 -1.68 22.05
N ASP A 87 -3.59 -0.88 21.58
CA ASP A 87 -3.70 -0.14 20.32
C ASP A 87 -3.74 -1.09 19.11
N ILE A 88 -3.03 -2.23 19.19
CA ILE A 88 -3.04 -3.26 18.15
C ILE A 88 -4.43 -3.88 18.03
N TRP A 89 -5.03 -4.25 19.16
CA TRP A 89 -6.38 -4.80 19.20
C TRP A 89 -7.43 -3.78 18.78
N GLY A 90 -7.25 -2.51 19.18
CA GLY A 90 -8.14 -1.41 18.80
C GLY A 90 -8.13 -1.10 17.31
N SER A 91 -7.00 -1.33 16.61
CA SER A 91 -6.90 -1.12 15.17
C SER A 91 -7.59 -2.21 14.34
N ILE A 92 -7.82 -3.41 14.89
CA ILE A 92 -8.44 -4.51 14.15
C ILE A 92 -9.86 -4.11 13.74
N GLY A 93 -10.13 -4.17 12.44
CA GLY A 93 -11.44 -3.84 11.89
C GLY A 93 -11.68 -2.35 11.65
N GLN A 94 -10.79 -1.46 12.09
CA GLN A 94 -10.99 0.00 12.02
C GLN A 94 -11.29 0.49 10.60
N TYR A 95 -10.49 0.06 9.61
CA TYR A 95 -10.62 0.43 8.20
C TYR A 95 -11.05 -0.76 7.32
N PHE A 96 -11.65 -1.79 7.91
CA PHE A 96 -12.01 -3.01 7.19
C PHE A 96 -12.94 -2.71 6.00
N TRP A 97 -13.98 -1.90 6.22
CA TRP A 97 -14.96 -1.57 5.19
C TRP A 97 -14.41 -0.64 4.11
N ASP A 98 -13.52 0.29 4.48
CA ASP A 98 -12.86 1.18 3.51
C ASP A 98 -11.99 0.38 2.54
N VAL A 99 -11.20 -0.56 3.08
CA VAL A 99 -10.33 -1.43 2.27
C VAL A 99 -11.14 -2.39 1.40
N ILE A 100 -12.21 -2.99 1.94
CA ILE A 100 -13.12 -3.85 1.15
C ILE A 100 -13.79 -3.04 0.04
N GLY A 101 -14.32 -1.85 0.36
CA GLY A 101 -15.02 -1.02 -0.60
C GLY A 101 -14.12 -0.59 -1.75
N LEU A 102 -12.91 -0.10 -1.44
CA LEU A 102 -11.93 0.27 -2.45
C LEU A 102 -11.47 -0.94 -3.27
N GLY A 103 -11.12 -2.04 -2.59
CA GLY A 103 -10.72 -3.29 -3.23
C GLY A 103 -11.79 -3.81 -4.19
N PHE A 104 -13.06 -3.76 -3.80
CA PHE A 104 -14.18 -4.21 -4.64
C PHE A 104 -14.36 -3.34 -5.90
N VAL A 105 -14.28 -2.02 -5.75
CA VAL A 105 -14.38 -1.07 -6.88
C VAL A 105 -13.27 -1.32 -7.91
N LEU A 106 -12.06 -1.64 -7.44
CA LEU A 106 -10.91 -1.90 -8.31
C LEU A 106 -10.91 -3.31 -8.88
N TRP A 107 -11.44 -4.28 -8.13
CA TRP A 107 -11.45 -5.68 -8.53
C TRP A 107 -12.27 -5.94 -9.80
N VAL A 108 -13.43 -5.29 -9.96
CA VAL A 108 -14.30 -5.53 -11.13
C VAL A 108 -13.62 -5.10 -12.46
N PRO A 109 -13.10 -3.87 -12.61
CA PRO A 109 -12.35 -3.47 -13.80
C PRO A 109 -11.12 -4.35 -14.05
N MET A 110 -10.40 -4.73 -12.99
CA MET A 110 -9.20 -5.56 -13.08
C MET A 110 -9.52 -6.96 -13.59
N MET A 111 -10.58 -7.60 -13.08
CA MET A 111 -11.03 -8.90 -13.55
C MET A 111 -11.43 -8.84 -15.04
N LEU A 112 -12.13 -7.79 -15.46
CA LEU A 112 -12.51 -7.61 -16.87
C LEU A 112 -11.28 -7.37 -17.76
N LEU A 113 -10.32 -6.59 -17.27
CA LEU A 113 -9.06 -6.33 -17.96
C LEU A 113 -8.29 -7.64 -18.17
N GLU A 114 -8.04 -8.40 -17.11
CA GLU A 114 -7.29 -9.65 -17.20
C GLU A 114 -7.94 -10.64 -18.17
N LYS A 115 -9.26 -10.85 -18.05
CA LYS A 115 -10.01 -11.72 -18.97
C LYS A 115 -10.01 -11.21 -20.40
N GLY A 116 -10.12 -9.90 -20.61
CA GLY A 116 -10.10 -9.29 -21.94
C GLY A 116 -8.72 -9.36 -22.61
N MET A 117 -7.65 -9.39 -21.82
CA MET A 117 -6.28 -9.39 -22.33
C MET A 117 -5.75 -10.79 -22.67
N THR A 118 -6.39 -11.89 -22.24
CA THR A 118 -5.90 -13.25 -22.53
C THR A 118 -5.89 -13.61 -24.02
N VAL A 119 -6.74 -12.97 -24.82
CA VAL A 119 -6.87 -13.18 -26.27
C VAL A 119 -6.01 -12.22 -27.10
N ASN A 120 -5.38 -11.23 -26.47
CA ASN A 120 -4.58 -10.21 -27.15
C ASN A 120 -3.09 -10.60 -27.11
N PRO A 121 -2.38 -10.69 -28.24
CA PRO A 121 -0.93 -10.93 -28.27
C PRO A 121 -0.12 -9.90 -27.45
N ASN A 122 -0.61 -8.66 -27.36
CA ASN A 122 -0.02 -7.59 -26.55
C ASN A 122 -0.66 -7.46 -25.16
N GLY A 123 -1.54 -8.40 -24.78
CA GLY A 123 -2.31 -8.39 -23.54
C GLY A 123 -1.46 -8.24 -22.27
N PRO A 124 -0.36 -9.01 -22.10
CA PRO A 124 0.50 -8.88 -20.93
C PRO A 124 1.12 -7.48 -20.78
N PHE A 125 1.55 -6.88 -21.90
CA PHE A 125 2.11 -5.53 -21.89
C PHE A 125 1.06 -4.47 -21.52
N LEU A 126 -0.14 -4.57 -22.11
CA LEU A 126 -1.21 -3.61 -21.85
C LEU A 126 -1.73 -3.72 -20.41
N ALA A 127 -1.86 -4.94 -19.88
CA ALA A 127 -2.21 -5.18 -18.47
C ALA A 127 -1.16 -4.56 -17.54
N ALA A 128 0.14 -4.79 -17.80
CA ALA A 128 1.22 -4.21 -17.02
C ALA A 128 1.21 -2.67 -17.05
N ALA A 129 0.92 -2.06 -18.21
CA ALA A 129 0.79 -0.61 -18.33
C ALA A 129 -0.36 -0.06 -17.48
N ILE A 130 -1.52 -0.71 -17.49
CA ILE A 130 -2.67 -0.28 -16.69
C ILE A 130 -2.41 -0.51 -15.19
N PHE A 131 -1.78 -1.62 -14.81
CA PHE A 131 -1.36 -1.88 -13.43
C PHE A 131 -0.37 -0.85 -12.93
N LEU A 132 0.56 -0.39 -13.78
CA LEU A 132 1.44 0.72 -13.46
C LEU A 132 0.67 2.02 -13.23
N LEU A 133 -0.35 2.31 -14.05
CA LEU A 133 -1.20 3.50 -13.84
C LEU A 133 -1.96 3.41 -12.51
N PHE A 134 -2.54 2.26 -12.17
CA PHE A 134 -3.17 2.06 -10.87
C PHE A 134 -2.18 2.21 -9.72
N PHE A 135 -0.98 1.61 -9.85
CA PHE A 135 0.06 1.77 -8.86
C PHE A 135 0.41 3.25 -8.67
N ILE A 136 0.54 4.05 -9.73
CA ILE A 136 0.83 5.48 -9.62
C ILE A 136 -0.34 6.24 -8.98
N PHE A 137 -1.55 6.14 -9.53
CA PHE A 137 -2.66 6.98 -9.08
C PHE A 137 -3.25 6.58 -7.73
N LEU A 138 -3.13 5.31 -7.34
CA LEU A 138 -3.66 4.78 -6.09
C LEU A 138 -2.59 4.55 -5.04
N ASN A 139 -1.33 4.93 -5.31
CA ASN A 139 -0.27 4.85 -4.30
C ASN A 139 -0.62 5.61 -3.00
N PRO A 140 -1.22 6.81 -3.05
CA PRO A 140 -1.62 7.53 -1.83
C PRO A 140 -2.92 7.03 -1.20
N ALA A 141 -3.64 6.08 -1.82
CA ALA A 141 -4.94 5.63 -1.32
C ALA A 141 -4.91 5.15 0.15
N PRO A 142 -3.89 4.40 0.62
CA PRO A 142 -3.73 4.07 2.03
C PRO A 142 -3.73 5.31 2.94
N GLU A 143 -2.94 6.33 2.59
CA GLU A 143 -2.84 7.60 3.34
C GLU A 143 -4.15 8.38 3.31
N VAL A 144 -4.80 8.44 2.16
CA VAL A 144 -6.10 9.09 1.99
C VAL A 144 -7.16 8.43 2.88
N ILE A 145 -7.21 7.08 2.93
CA ILE A 145 -8.13 6.32 3.78
C ILE A 145 -8.04 6.75 5.25
N TYR A 146 -6.82 6.82 5.81
CA TYR A 146 -6.68 7.09 7.24
C TYR A 146 -6.62 8.58 7.60
N GLN A 147 -6.19 9.47 6.70
CA GLN A 147 -6.03 10.90 6.99
C GLN A 147 -7.27 11.76 6.71
N VAL A 148 -7.97 11.50 5.60
CA VAL A 148 -8.97 12.45 5.07
C VAL A 148 -10.41 12.05 5.39
N ARG A 149 -10.65 10.82 5.91
CA ARG A 149 -11.95 10.29 6.38
C ARG A 149 -13.08 10.49 5.35
N HIS A 150 -13.30 9.50 4.51
CA HIS A 150 -14.25 9.59 3.39
C HIS A 150 -15.59 8.90 3.65
N HIS A 151 -16.58 9.27 2.85
CA HIS A 151 -17.90 8.64 2.85
C HIS A 151 -18.05 7.56 1.77
N SER A 152 -17.21 7.59 0.72
CA SER A 152 -17.26 6.64 -0.39
C SER A 152 -15.86 6.19 -0.86
N PRO A 153 -15.70 4.93 -1.29
CA PRO A 153 -14.46 4.46 -1.92
C PRO A 153 -14.06 5.22 -3.19
N LEU A 154 -15.04 5.79 -3.91
CA LEU A 154 -14.75 6.60 -5.10
C LEU A 154 -14.11 7.95 -4.74
N ASP A 155 -14.45 8.50 -3.57
CA ASP A 155 -13.82 9.72 -3.08
C ASP A 155 -12.34 9.47 -2.78
N VAL A 156 -11.99 8.28 -2.25
CA VAL A 156 -10.59 7.87 -2.03
C VAL A 156 -9.82 7.84 -3.35
N ILE A 157 -10.39 7.26 -4.41
CA ILE A 157 -9.76 7.23 -5.74
C ILE A 157 -9.56 8.63 -6.28
N ARG A 158 -10.59 9.47 -6.18
CA ARG A 158 -10.55 10.85 -6.67
C ARG A 158 -9.49 11.67 -5.93
N GLU A 159 -9.48 11.63 -4.60
CA GLU A 159 -8.53 12.37 -3.78
C GLU A 159 -7.09 11.89 -4.03
N SER A 160 -6.90 10.57 -4.18
CA SER A 160 -5.58 10.01 -4.53
C SER A 160 -5.09 10.52 -5.88
N TYR A 161 -5.98 10.59 -6.88
CA TYR A 161 -5.67 11.12 -8.20
C TYR A 161 -5.33 12.62 -8.13
N GLU A 162 -6.17 13.44 -7.50
CA GLU A 162 -5.96 14.89 -7.35
C GLU A 162 -4.62 15.16 -6.63
N PHE A 163 -4.35 14.44 -5.54
CA PHE A 163 -3.10 14.53 -4.80
C PHE A 163 -1.87 14.22 -5.68
N VAL A 164 -1.91 13.14 -6.48
CA VAL A 164 -0.80 12.78 -7.37
C VAL A 164 -0.59 13.87 -8.42
N ILE A 165 -1.64 14.36 -9.07
CA ILE A 165 -1.50 15.40 -10.10
C ILE A 165 -0.84 16.67 -9.52
N GLU A 166 -1.18 17.04 -8.29
CA GLU A 166 -0.64 18.21 -7.63
C GLU A 166 0.78 18.00 -7.05
N ASN A 167 1.12 16.78 -6.61
CA ASN A 167 2.30 16.53 -5.78
C ASN A 167 3.18 15.36 -6.27
N TRP A 168 3.09 14.95 -7.55
CA TRP A 168 3.79 13.76 -8.05
C TRP A 168 5.31 13.81 -7.83
N ILE A 169 5.93 15.00 -7.90
CA ILE A 169 7.38 15.14 -7.68
C ILE A 169 7.69 14.87 -6.21
N GLU A 170 7.03 15.59 -5.30
CA GLU A 170 7.21 15.48 -3.86
C GLU A 170 6.92 14.06 -3.34
N TRP A 171 5.93 13.40 -3.94
CA TRP A 171 5.49 12.06 -3.55
C TRP A 171 6.39 10.96 -4.10
N PHE A 172 6.71 10.98 -5.40
CA PHE A 172 7.45 9.88 -6.04
C PHE A 172 8.96 10.07 -6.06
N LEU A 173 9.49 11.28 -5.93
CA LEU A 173 10.94 11.50 -5.96
C LEU A 173 11.68 10.75 -4.84
N PRO A 174 11.23 10.74 -3.58
CA PRO A 174 11.88 9.94 -2.54
C PRO A 174 11.90 8.45 -2.88
N LEU A 175 10.79 7.92 -3.40
CA LEU A 175 10.69 6.52 -3.83
C LEU A 175 11.64 6.24 -5.00
N ALA A 176 11.66 7.11 -6.01
CA ALA A 176 12.53 6.98 -7.18
C ALA A 176 14.01 6.97 -6.79
N VAL A 177 14.43 7.82 -5.84
CA VAL A 177 15.81 7.84 -5.34
C VAL A 177 16.18 6.55 -4.62
N VAL A 178 15.28 5.99 -3.82
CA VAL A 178 15.51 4.72 -3.09
C VAL A 178 15.54 3.52 -4.04
N VAL A 179 14.68 3.54 -5.07
CA VAL A 179 14.51 2.42 -6.00
C VAL A 179 15.50 2.48 -7.18
N ALA A 180 15.97 3.67 -7.58
CA ALA A 180 16.86 3.84 -8.74
C ALA A 180 18.10 2.92 -8.74
N PRO A 181 18.82 2.68 -7.62
CA PRO A 181 19.96 1.78 -7.57
C PRO A 181 19.64 0.33 -7.94
N LEU A 182 18.37 -0.07 -7.86
CA LEU A 182 17.91 -1.44 -8.09
C LEU A 182 17.51 -1.70 -9.56
N GLY A 183 17.52 -0.64 -10.38
CA GLY A 183 17.22 -0.72 -11.79
C GLY A 183 15.72 -0.73 -12.12
N LEU A 184 15.43 -0.41 -13.38
CA LEU A 184 14.06 -0.32 -13.90
C LEU A 184 13.34 -1.67 -13.90
N SER A 185 14.06 -2.79 -14.05
CA SER A 185 13.48 -4.14 -14.01
C SER A 185 12.84 -4.45 -12.65
N PHE A 186 13.46 -4.01 -11.55
CA PHE A 186 12.92 -4.13 -10.20
C PHE A 186 11.66 -3.27 -10.02
N PHE A 187 11.70 -2.01 -10.50
CA PHE A 187 10.55 -1.12 -10.47
C PHE A 187 9.35 -1.69 -11.23
N PHE A 188 9.55 -2.18 -12.46
CA PHE A 188 8.47 -2.81 -13.24
C PHE A 188 8.00 -4.13 -12.63
N GLY A 189 8.89 -4.92 -12.04
CA GLY A 189 8.52 -6.15 -11.34
C GLY A 189 7.64 -5.88 -10.11
N ILE A 190 7.93 -4.81 -9.38
CA ILE A 190 7.12 -4.38 -8.23
C ILE A 190 5.81 -3.77 -8.67
N SER A 191 5.79 -2.86 -9.65
CA SER A 191 4.56 -2.19 -10.10
C SER A 191 3.56 -3.17 -10.73
N GLY A 192 4.04 -4.20 -11.44
CA GLY A 192 3.20 -5.25 -11.98
C GLY A 192 2.52 -6.10 -10.90
N ARG A 193 3.23 -6.41 -9.80
CA ARG A 193 2.66 -7.13 -8.66
C ARG A 193 1.75 -6.23 -7.82
N LEU A 194 2.22 -5.03 -7.48
CA LEU A 194 1.47 -4.03 -6.72
C LEU A 194 0.17 -3.61 -7.41
N GLY A 195 0.18 -3.50 -8.73
CA GLY A 195 -1.03 -3.18 -9.49
C GLY A 195 -2.07 -4.30 -9.49
N GLN A 196 -1.68 -5.58 -9.41
CA GLN A 196 -2.64 -6.71 -9.31
C GLN A 196 -3.47 -6.67 -8.02
N GLY A 197 -2.88 -6.20 -6.92
CA GLY A 197 -3.58 -5.95 -5.65
C GLY A 197 -4.03 -4.50 -5.47
N ALA A 198 -3.78 -3.62 -6.45
CA ALA A 198 -3.89 -2.16 -6.33
C ALA A 198 -3.24 -1.56 -5.05
N GLY A 199 -2.14 -2.13 -4.59
CA GLY A 199 -1.47 -1.76 -3.33
C GLY A 199 -2.18 -2.26 -2.06
N LEU A 200 -3.29 -2.98 -2.20
CA LEU A 200 -4.11 -3.55 -1.12
C LEU A 200 -3.89 -5.06 -0.97
N ASP A 201 -2.71 -5.58 -1.29
CA ASP A 201 -2.31 -6.95 -0.94
C ASP A 201 -1.24 -6.88 0.15
N PHE A 202 -1.58 -7.44 1.31
CA PHE A 202 -0.77 -7.36 2.54
C PHE A 202 0.65 -7.89 2.33
N PHE A 203 0.82 -8.94 1.52
CA PHE A 203 2.14 -9.48 1.25
C PHE A 203 3.03 -8.49 0.50
N GLN A 204 2.45 -7.63 -0.34
CA GLN A 204 3.20 -6.69 -1.15
C GLN A 204 3.72 -5.51 -0.32
N VAL A 205 2.98 -5.12 0.72
CA VAL A 205 3.41 -4.14 1.74
C VAL A 205 4.63 -4.65 2.51
N LEU A 206 4.72 -5.96 2.78
CA LEU A 206 5.82 -6.55 3.54
C LEU A 206 7.04 -6.91 2.70
N VAL A 207 6.84 -7.36 1.45
CA VAL A 207 7.92 -7.89 0.61
C VAL A 207 8.91 -6.81 0.19
N LEU A 208 8.45 -5.58 -0.01
CA LEU A 208 9.28 -4.44 -0.41
C LEU A 208 10.54 -4.26 0.46
N PRO A 209 10.48 -4.06 1.79
CA PRO A 209 11.69 -3.87 2.60
C PRO A 209 12.65 -5.08 2.57
N PHE A 210 12.14 -6.31 2.47
CA PHE A 210 13.00 -7.50 2.42
C PHE A 210 13.63 -7.73 1.04
N THR A 211 12.93 -7.41 -0.05
CA THR A 211 13.51 -7.47 -1.41
C THR A 211 14.51 -6.35 -1.62
N LEU A 212 14.26 -5.17 -1.05
CA LEU A 212 15.25 -4.10 -0.96
C LEU A 212 16.49 -4.62 -0.22
N LEU A 213 16.38 -5.13 1.01
CA LEU A 213 17.55 -5.64 1.75
C LEU A 213 18.31 -6.75 0.99
N ALA A 214 17.60 -7.69 0.37
CA ALA A 214 18.22 -8.79 -0.37
C ALA A 214 18.92 -8.34 -1.67
N ALA A 215 18.44 -7.27 -2.33
CA ALA A 215 19.07 -6.76 -3.54
C ALA A 215 20.33 -5.91 -3.26
N TRP A 216 20.54 -5.51 -2.00
CA TRP A 216 21.71 -4.75 -1.55
C TRP A 216 22.80 -5.61 -0.89
N LEU A 217 22.51 -6.90 -0.60
CA LEU A 217 23.46 -7.90 -0.08
C LEU A 217 24.05 -8.75 -1.21
#